data_AF-A0A0P8B5I7-F1
#
_entry.id   AF-A0A0P8B5I7-F1
#
_cell.length_a   1.000
_cell.length_b   1.000
_cell.length_c   1.000
_cell.angle_alpha   90.00
_cell.angle_beta   90.00
_cell.angle_gamma   90.00
#
_symmetry.space_group_name_H-M   'P 1'
#
loop_
_entity.id
_entity.type
_entity.pdbx_description
1 polymer ?
#
loop_
_entity_poly.entity_id
_entity_poly.type
_entity_poly.pdbx_seq_one_letter_code
_entity_poly.pdbx_strand_id
1 'polypeptide(L)'
;MEAVVRRLGVWALVLLAAISAIALTPDSGFAIHMGIVALVAVILILATLGTYDPLAKAQSIFRMPPGPSRYDDDVVRWGVIATMFWGLAGLLAGVFIAAQLAFPWLNLEPYLNFGRVRPLHTSAVIFAFGGNALIATSF
;
A
#
# COMPACT_ATOMS: atom_id res chain seq x y z
N MET A 1 -8.94 10.44 5.61
CA MET A 1 -8.07 11.58 5.98
C MET A 1 -8.76 12.94 5.83
N GLU A 2 -9.36 13.27 4.67
CA GLU A 2 -10.03 14.58 4.48
C GLU A 2 -11.10 14.89 5.53
N ALA A 3 -11.91 13.90 5.93
CA ALA A 3 -12.92 14.11 6.96
C ALA A 3 -12.34 14.43 8.35
N VAL A 4 -11.19 13.85 8.72
CA VAL A 4 -10.51 14.11 10.00
C VAL A 4 -9.89 15.50 9.99
N VAL A 5 -9.17 15.85 8.91
CA VAL A 5 -8.57 17.18 8.73
C VAL A 5 -9.64 18.27 8.69
N ARG A 6 -10.76 18.04 8.00
CA ARG A 6 -11.89 18.97 7.97
C ARG A 6 -12.50 19.18 9.36
N ARG A 7 -12.71 18.10 10.12
CA ARG A 7 -13.23 18.18 11.50
C ARG A 7 -12.27 18.94 12.41
N LEU A 8 -10.96 18.67 12.33
CA LEU A 8 -9.93 19.40 13.06
C LEU A 8 -9.96 20.89 12.72
N GLY A 9 -10.05 21.24 11.43
CA GLY A 9 -10.14 22.63 10.99
C GLY A 9 -11.36 23.35 11.55
N VAL A 10 -12.54 22.71 11.54
CA VAL A 10 -13.76 23.28 12.10
C VAL A 10 -13.64 23.51 13.61
N TRP A 11 -13.17 22.51 14.38
CA TRP A 11 -13.01 22.67 15.83
C TRP A 11 -11.94 23.69 16.21
N ALA A 12 -10.85 23.77 15.45
CA ALA A 12 -9.83 24.80 15.64
C ALA A 12 -10.39 26.20 15.39
N LEU A 13 -11.23 26.38 14.38
CA LEU A 13 -11.85 27.67 14.08
C LEU A 13 -12.87 28.07 15.16
N VAL A 14 -13.66 27.12 15.66
CA VAL A 14 -14.56 27.33 16.81
C VAL A 14 -13.78 27.69 18.07
N LEU A 15 -12.65 27.02 18.33
CA LEU A 15 -11.80 27.32 19.47
C LEU A 15 -11.21 28.74 19.39
N LEU A 16 -10.69 29.12 18.22
CA LEU A 16 -10.16 30.47 18.00
C LEU A 16 -11.26 31.52 18.19
N ALA A 17 -12.44 31.31 17.60
CA ALA A 17 -13.58 32.22 17.77
C ALA A 17 -14.00 32.33 19.24
N ALA A 18 -14.00 31.22 19.98
CA ALA A 18 -14.32 31.21 21.40
C ALA A 18 -13.29 31.98 22.24
N ILE A 19 -12.00 31.79 21.99
CA ILE A 19 -10.93 32.53 22.68
C ILE A 19 -11.02 34.03 22.35
N SER A 20 -11.25 34.40 21.10
CA SER A 20 -11.45 35.80 20.71
C SER A 20 -12.67 36.42 21.39
N ALA A 21 -13.77 35.69 21.50
CA ALA A 21 -14.98 36.15 22.17
C ALA A 21 -14.78 36.34 23.69
N ILE A 22 -14.00 35.48 24.35
CA ILE A 22 -13.59 35.67 25.76
C ILE A 22 -12.74 36.94 25.90
N ALA A 23 -11.77 37.15 25.00
CA ALA A 23 -10.83 38.26 25.09
C ALA A 23 -11.48 39.63 24.82
N LEU A 24 -12.55 39.66 24.02
CA LEU A 24 -13.19 40.89 23.57
C LEU A 24 -14.48 41.25 24.32
N THR A 25 -15.01 40.36 25.17
CA THR A 25 -16.27 40.61 25.87
C THR A 25 -16.08 41.41 27.17
N PRO A 26 -16.91 42.43 27.43
CA PRO A 26 -17.01 43.08 28.73
C PRO A 26 -17.91 42.33 29.73
N ASP A 27 -18.74 41.39 29.27
CA ASP A 27 -19.68 40.61 30.11
C ASP A 27 -19.05 39.28 30.57
N SER A 28 -18.97 39.10 31.90
CA SER A 28 -18.39 37.91 32.54
C SER A 28 -19.23 36.65 32.38
N GLY A 29 -20.56 36.77 32.32
CA GLY A 29 -21.47 35.66 32.06
C GLY A 29 -21.27 35.11 30.66
N PHE A 30 -21.15 35.99 29.66
CA PHE A 30 -20.82 35.56 28.29
C PHE A 30 -19.41 34.95 28.21
N ALA A 31 -18.41 35.52 28.90
CA ALA A 31 -17.06 34.96 28.95
C ALA A 31 -17.03 33.52 29.48
N ILE A 32 -17.82 33.21 30.52
CA ILE A 32 -17.94 31.85 31.08
C ILE A 32 -18.50 30.87 30.04
N HIS A 33 -19.56 31.26 29.30
CA HIS A 33 -20.14 30.41 28.27
C HIS A 33 -19.15 30.15 27.13
N MET A 34 -18.42 31.17 26.69
CA MET A 34 -17.38 30.98 25.68
C MET A 34 -16.22 30.12 26.19
N GLY A 35 -15.91 30.17 27.49
CA GLY A 35 -14.96 29.26 28.14
C GLY A 35 -15.40 27.79 28.08
N ILE A 36 -16.68 27.51 28.30
CA ILE A 36 -17.25 26.15 28.14
C ILE A 36 -17.14 25.70 26.67
N VAL A 37 -17.47 26.57 25.72
CA VAL A 37 -17.35 26.27 24.28
C VAL A 37 -15.89 25.98 23.91
N ALA A 38 -14.93 26.75 24.40
CA ALA A 38 -13.51 26.53 24.17
C ALA A 38 -13.05 25.17 24.74
N LEU A 39 -13.47 24.82 25.96
CA LEU A 39 -13.14 23.53 26.57
C LEU A 39 -13.69 22.36 25.74
N VAL A 40 -14.95 22.44 25.31
CA VAL A 40 -15.58 21.42 24.46
C VAL A 40 -14.85 21.31 23.12
N ALA A 41 -14.48 22.44 22.49
CA ALA A 41 -13.73 22.43 21.24
C ALA A 41 -12.36 21.74 21.40
N VAL A 42 -11.65 21.97 22.51
CA VAL A 42 -10.40 21.26 22.82
C VAL A 42 -10.61 19.75 22.98
N ILE A 43 -11.63 19.34 23.74
CA ILE A 43 -11.95 17.91 23.91
C ILE A 43 -12.23 17.25 22.55
N LEU A 44 -13.00 17.92 21.69
CA LEU A 44 -13.34 17.40 20.36
C LEU A 44 -12.13 17.35 19.42
N ILE A 45 -11.19 18.30 19.53
CA ILE A 45 -9.90 18.24 18.81
C ILE A 45 -9.13 17.00 19.24
N LEU A 46 -8.96 16.79 20.56
CA LEU A 46 -8.22 15.66 21.10
C LEU A 46 -8.87 14.31 20.72
N ALA A 47 -10.19 14.21 20.82
CA ALA A 47 -10.93 13.02 20.38
C ALA A 47 -10.78 12.76 18.88
N THR A 48 -10.79 13.82 18.05
CA THR A 48 -10.60 13.68 16.60
C THR A 48 -9.18 13.26 16.24
N LEU A 49 -8.16 13.76 16.96
CA LEU A 49 -6.76 13.32 16.80
C LEU A 49 -6.59 11.83 17.13
N GLY A 50 -7.30 11.31 18.13
CA GLY A 50 -7.29 9.87 18.45
C GLY A 50 -7.87 8.98 17.35
N THR A 51 -8.63 9.55 16.41
CA THR A 51 -9.17 8.83 15.23
C THR A 51 -8.30 8.99 13.98
N TYR A 52 -7.15 9.68 14.09
CA TYR A 52 -6.25 9.88 12.97
C TYR A 52 -5.47 8.59 12.68
N ASP A 53 -5.85 7.93 11.59
CA ASP A 53 -5.12 6.79 11.04
C ASP A 53 -4.19 7.26 9.90
N PRO A 54 -2.86 7.30 10.12
CA PRO A 54 -1.89 7.69 9.10
C PRO A 54 -1.75 6.68 7.96
N LEU A 55 -2.17 5.42 8.16
CA LEU A 55 -2.04 4.34 7.18
C LEU A 55 -3.27 4.18 6.27
N ALA A 56 -4.39 4.82 6.62
CA ALA A 56 -5.62 4.75 5.84
C ALA A 56 -5.45 5.18 4.36
N LYS A 57 -4.52 6.10 4.07
CA LYS A 57 -4.22 6.49 2.67
C LYS A 57 -3.46 5.40 1.92
N ALA A 58 -2.51 4.74 2.57
CA ALA A 58 -1.75 3.64 1.97
C ALA A 58 -2.65 2.42 1.73
N GLN A 59 -3.51 2.10 2.71
CA GLN A 59 -4.53 1.06 2.57
C GLN A 59 -5.49 1.34 1.40
N SER A 60 -5.84 2.61 1.14
CA SER A 60 -6.72 2.96 0.01
C SER A 60 -6.07 2.79 -1.38
N ILE A 61 -4.74 2.94 -1.48
CA ILE A 61 -4.02 2.77 -2.76
C ILE A 61 -3.98 1.29 -3.13
N PHE A 62 -3.70 0.43 -2.15
CA PHE A 62 -3.51 -1.01 -2.35
C PHE A 62 -4.73 -1.86 -1.99
N ARG A 63 -5.89 -1.24 -1.69
CA ARG A 63 -7.13 -1.90 -1.23
C ARG A 63 -6.91 -2.92 -0.08
N MET A 64 -5.97 -2.63 0.80
CA MET A 64 -5.67 -3.51 1.94
C MET A 64 -6.89 -3.62 2.87
N PRO A 65 -7.14 -4.80 3.46
CA PRO A 65 -8.18 -4.95 4.47
C PRO A 65 -7.97 -3.97 5.65
N PRO A 66 -9.04 -3.36 6.18
CA PRO A 66 -8.94 -2.32 7.23
C PRO A 66 -8.55 -2.86 8.61
N GLY A 67 -8.34 -4.18 8.77
CA GLY A 67 -7.98 -4.79 10.04
C GLY A 67 -7.60 -6.28 9.90
N PRO A 68 -7.10 -6.89 10.98
CA PRO A 68 -6.54 -8.24 10.96
C PRO A 68 -7.58 -9.37 10.84
N SER A 69 -8.87 -9.04 10.83
CA SER A 69 -9.97 -10.02 10.73
C SER A 69 -10.14 -10.60 9.33
N ARG A 70 -9.43 -10.07 8.33
CA ARG A 70 -9.52 -10.51 6.93
C ARG A 70 -8.13 -10.57 6.31
N TYR A 71 -7.85 -11.66 5.57
CA TYR A 71 -6.64 -11.82 4.80
C TYR A 71 -6.59 -10.89 3.59
N ASP A 72 -5.38 -10.46 3.24
CA ASP A 72 -5.11 -9.71 2.02
C ASP A 72 -4.80 -10.69 0.86
N ASP A 73 -5.87 -11.16 0.22
CA ASP A 73 -5.77 -12.14 -0.87
C ASP A 73 -5.21 -11.53 -2.17
N ASP A 74 -5.13 -10.21 -2.29
CA ASP A 74 -4.73 -9.57 -3.55
C ASP A 74 -3.28 -9.93 -3.89
N VAL A 75 -2.37 -9.89 -2.91
CA VAL A 75 -0.95 -10.27 -3.10
C VAL A 75 -0.83 -11.71 -3.60
N VAL A 76 -1.58 -12.64 -3.02
CA VAL A 76 -1.59 -14.05 -3.44
C VAL A 76 -2.11 -14.18 -4.86
N ARG A 77 -3.20 -13.48 -5.23
CA ARG A 77 -3.74 -13.49 -6.59
C ARG A 77 -2.74 -13.00 -7.62
N TRP A 78 -2.06 -11.88 -7.34
CA TRP A 78 -0.99 -11.37 -8.22
C TRP A 78 0.17 -12.37 -8.32
N GLY A 79 0.56 -12.97 -7.20
CA GLY A 79 1.62 -13.98 -7.13
C GLY A 79 1.30 -15.24 -7.94
N VAL A 80 0.07 -15.75 -7.90
CA VAL A 80 -0.35 -16.93 -8.68
C VAL A 80 -0.31 -16.63 -10.18
N ILE A 81 -0.81 -15.46 -10.61
CA ILE A 81 -0.74 -15.05 -12.02
C ILE A 81 0.72 -14.95 -12.48
N ALA A 82 1.58 -14.30 -11.68
CA ALA A 82 3.00 -14.19 -11.98
C ALA A 82 3.70 -15.56 -12.01
N THR A 83 3.35 -16.47 -11.10
CA THR A 83 3.87 -17.85 -11.07
C THR A 83 3.56 -18.56 -12.39
N MET A 84 2.32 -18.51 -12.85
CA MET A 84 1.93 -19.16 -14.12
C MET A 84 2.67 -18.56 -15.32
N PHE A 85 2.77 -17.23 -15.37
CA PHE A 85 3.49 -16.53 -16.44
C PHE A 85 4.97 -16.93 -16.48
N TRP A 86 5.67 -16.89 -15.34
CA TRP A 86 7.10 -17.23 -15.28
C TRP A 86 7.35 -18.72 -15.44
N GLY A 87 6.43 -19.58 -14.99
CA GLY A 87 6.47 -21.01 -15.26
C GLY A 87 6.46 -21.29 -16.76
N LEU A 88 5.54 -20.66 -17.49
CA LEU A 88 5.48 -20.77 -18.96
C LEU A 88 6.76 -20.21 -19.61
N ALA A 89 7.17 -19.00 -19.28
CA ALA A 89 8.35 -18.36 -19.87
C ALA A 89 9.65 -19.13 -19.60
N GLY A 90 9.84 -19.58 -18.35
CA GLY A 90 11.01 -20.34 -17.94
C GLY A 90 11.08 -21.71 -18.61
N LEU A 91 9.97 -22.45 -18.67
CA LEU A 91 9.92 -23.75 -19.33
C LEU A 91 10.10 -23.63 -20.86
N LEU A 92 9.52 -22.60 -21.50
CA LEU A 92 9.74 -22.33 -22.93
C LEU A 92 11.21 -21.99 -23.23
N ALA A 93 11.87 -21.19 -22.39
CA ALA A 93 13.30 -20.95 -22.51
C ALA A 93 14.10 -22.26 -22.35
N GLY A 94 13.64 -23.18 -21.48
CA GLY A 94 14.21 -24.52 -21.31
C GLY A 94 14.09 -25.38 -22.57
N VAL A 95 12.90 -25.39 -23.20
CA VAL A 95 12.67 -26.07 -24.48
C VAL A 95 13.56 -25.46 -25.57
N PHE A 96 13.69 -24.14 -25.60
CA PHE A 96 14.54 -23.46 -26.59
C PHE A 96 16.02 -23.84 -26.45
N ILE A 97 16.60 -23.79 -25.23
CA ILE A 97 18.01 -24.21 -25.04
C ILE A 97 18.22 -25.71 -25.27
N ALA A 98 17.20 -26.55 -25.01
CA ALA A 98 17.25 -27.97 -25.37
C ALA A 98 17.28 -28.15 -26.90
N ALA A 99 16.50 -27.35 -27.65
CA ALA A 99 16.54 -27.35 -29.11
C ALA A 99 17.89 -26.88 -29.65
N GLN A 100 18.58 -25.94 -28.98
CA GLN A 100 19.93 -25.52 -29.36
C GLN A 100 20.97 -26.63 -29.23
N LEU A 101 20.80 -27.56 -28.29
CA LEU A 101 21.66 -28.73 -28.16
C LEU A 101 21.40 -29.76 -29.26
N ALA A 102 20.14 -29.91 -29.70
CA ALA A 102 19.78 -30.81 -30.80
C ALA A 102 20.12 -30.23 -32.19
N PHE A 103 19.96 -28.92 -32.36
CA PHE A 103 20.10 -28.20 -33.61
C PHE A 103 21.00 -26.97 -33.42
N PRO A 104 22.33 -27.11 -33.59
CA PRO A 104 23.29 -26.06 -33.26
C PRO A 104 23.08 -24.72 -33.98
N TRP A 105 22.47 -24.72 -35.17
CA TRP A 105 22.15 -23.51 -35.93
C TRP A 105 21.13 -22.58 -35.26
N LEU A 106 20.43 -23.04 -34.21
CA LEU A 106 19.53 -22.20 -33.39
C LEU A 106 20.30 -21.30 -32.41
N ASN A 107 21.64 -21.38 -32.35
CA ASN A 107 22.47 -20.45 -31.59
C ASN A 107 22.64 -19.13 -32.36
N LEU A 108 21.71 -18.19 -32.14
CA LEU A 108 21.74 -16.88 -32.80
C LEU A 108 22.48 -15.86 -31.95
N GLU A 109 23.61 -15.36 -32.46
CA GLU A 109 24.42 -14.35 -31.78
C GLU A 109 23.89 -12.92 -31.97
N PRO A 110 24.13 -12.01 -31.01
CA PRO A 110 24.83 -12.26 -29.74
C PRO A 110 23.90 -12.66 -28.59
N TYR A 111 22.59 -12.47 -28.71
CA TYR A 111 21.68 -12.50 -27.55
C TYR A 111 21.09 -13.88 -27.26
N LEU A 112 20.76 -14.64 -28.29
CA LEU A 112 20.08 -15.93 -28.18
C LEU A 112 21.07 -17.11 -28.29
N ASN A 113 22.32 -16.95 -27.88
CA ASN A 113 23.24 -18.07 -27.79
C ASN A 113 23.00 -18.89 -26.51
N PHE A 114 23.28 -20.19 -26.57
CA PHE A 114 23.09 -21.12 -25.45
C PHE A 114 23.74 -20.64 -24.14
N GLY A 115 24.96 -20.07 -24.22
CA GLY A 115 25.70 -19.58 -23.06
C GLY A 115 24.98 -18.48 -22.28
N ARG A 116 24.17 -17.64 -22.95
CA ARG A 116 23.38 -16.57 -22.31
C ARG A 116 21.98 -17.01 -21.93
N VAL A 117 21.31 -17.78 -22.78
CA VAL A 117 19.92 -18.19 -22.53
C VAL A 117 19.84 -19.25 -21.43
N ARG A 118 20.87 -20.07 -21.23
CA ARG A 118 20.88 -21.06 -20.13
C ARG A 118 20.78 -20.41 -18.74
N PRO A 119 21.63 -19.44 -18.35
CA PRO A 119 21.46 -18.70 -17.10
C PRO A 119 20.10 -17.99 -16.99
N LEU A 120 19.56 -17.48 -18.11
CA LEU A 120 18.22 -16.88 -18.15
C LEU A 120 17.12 -17.91 -17.83
N HIS A 121 17.17 -19.10 -18.44
CA HIS A 121 16.25 -20.19 -18.14
C HIS A 121 16.32 -20.58 -16.66
N THR A 122 17.52 -20.79 -16.12
CA THR A 122 17.70 -21.20 -14.73
C THR A 122 17.18 -20.15 -13.75
N SER A 123 17.49 -18.87 -13.95
CA SER A 123 16.98 -17.81 -13.07
C SER A 123 15.48 -17.63 -13.19
N ALA A 124 14.92 -17.73 -14.40
CA ALA A 124 13.47 -17.67 -14.62
C ALA A 124 12.73 -18.82 -13.93
N VAL A 125 13.23 -20.07 -14.02
CA VAL A 125 12.56 -21.23 -13.40
C VAL A 125 12.74 -21.24 -11.88
N ILE A 126 13.93 -20.92 -11.38
CA ILE A 126 14.20 -20.99 -9.92
C ILE A 126 13.62 -19.77 -9.20
N PHE A 127 14.01 -18.57 -9.59
CA PHE A 127 13.68 -17.35 -8.83
C PHE A 127 12.37 -16.73 -9.27
N ALA A 128 12.08 -16.66 -10.57
CA ALA A 128 10.86 -16.01 -11.02
C ALA A 128 9.63 -16.93 -10.86
N PHE A 129 9.72 -18.17 -11.33
CA PHE A 129 8.66 -19.18 -11.16
C PHE A 129 8.64 -19.74 -9.73
N GLY A 130 9.72 -20.42 -9.31
CA GLY A 130 9.79 -21.03 -7.98
C GLY A 130 9.66 -20.01 -6.85
N GLY A 131 10.31 -18.85 -6.98
CA GLY A 131 10.19 -17.77 -5.99
C GLY A 131 8.78 -17.20 -5.86
N ASN A 132 8.06 -16.94 -6.98
CA ASN A 132 6.65 -16.51 -6.89
C ASN A 132 5.76 -17.61 -6.32
N ALA A 133 6.01 -18.88 -6.65
CA ALA A 133 5.26 -19.99 -6.08
C ALA A 133 5.42 -20.04 -4.55
N LEU A 134 6.64 -19.86 -4.04
CA LEU A 134 6.91 -19.79 -2.60
C LEU A 134 6.22 -18.59 -1.95
N ILE A 135 6.31 -17.41 -2.57
CA ILE A 135 5.60 -16.21 -2.09
C ILE A 135 4.09 -16.51 -2.00
N ALA A 136 3.45 -16.91 -3.09
CA ALA A 136 2.01 -17.13 -3.15
C ALA A 136 1.49 -18.27 -2.25
N THR A 137 2.35 -19.21 -1.84
CA THR A 137 1.97 -20.31 -0.93
C THR A 137 2.27 -20.03 0.53
N SER A 138 3.11 -19.04 0.82
CA SER A 138 3.54 -18.68 2.18
C SER A 138 2.75 -17.51 2.80
N PHE A 139 2.15 -16.66 1.98
CA PHE A 139 1.27 -15.57 2.38
C PHE A 139 -0.20 -16.01 2.34
#